data_AF-A0A1E4BZ40-F1
#
_entry.id   AF-A0A1E4BZ40-F1
#
_cell.length_a   1.000
_cell.length_b   1.000
_cell.length_c   1.000
_cell.angle_alpha   90.00
_cell.angle_beta   90.00
_cell.angle_gamma   90.00
#
_symmetry.space_group_name_H-M   'P 1'
#
loop_
_entity.id
_entity.type
_entity.pdbx_description
1 polymer ?
#
loop_
_entity_poly.entity_id
_entity_poly.type
_entity_poly.pdbx_seq_one_letter_code
_entity_poly.pdbx_strand_id
1 'polypeptide(L)'
;MVSPATDPKFRDQAQGLMGHDGQAAIVINDSPGFVAQRAVAALVNVGCNIAQRAIGVPADIDKGAKLGLGYPFGPIEWGDRIGPKRVLFILERLFEFYRDPRYKPSPWLKRRVMLGLPLSAPEGLVRG
;
A
#
# COMPACT_ATOMS: atom_id res chain seq x y z
N MET A 1 5.36 8.47 -15.96
CA MET A 1 6.60 8.63 -15.15
C MET A 1 7.70 9.16 -16.06
N VAL A 2 8.61 9.97 -15.54
CA VAL A 2 9.76 10.49 -16.30
C VAL A 2 11.07 10.11 -15.62
N SER A 3 11.97 9.53 -16.39
CA SER A 3 13.36 9.34 -15.97
C SER A 3 14.18 10.59 -16.35
N PRO A 4 15.41 10.75 -15.85
CA PRO A 4 16.31 11.82 -16.29
C PRO A 4 16.58 11.83 -17.80
N ALA A 5 16.39 10.70 -18.49
CA ALA A 5 16.59 10.56 -19.93
C ALA A 5 15.31 10.77 -20.76
N THR A 6 14.16 11.02 -20.11
CA THR A 6 12.89 11.17 -20.82
C THR A 6 12.82 12.53 -21.52
N ASP A 7 12.71 12.52 -22.85
CA ASP A 7 12.50 13.74 -23.64
C ASP A 7 11.19 14.42 -23.24
N PRO A 8 11.22 15.72 -22.85
CA PRO A 8 10.03 16.49 -22.52
C PRO A 8 8.93 16.43 -23.61
N LYS A 9 9.31 16.36 -24.89
CA LYS A 9 8.36 16.28 -26.00
C LYS A 9 7.48 15.03 -25.91
N PHE A 10 8.08 13.87 -25.66
CA PHE A 10 7.32 12.62 -25.53
C PHE A 10 6.49 12.57 -24.25
N ARG A 11 7.00 13.14 -23.15
CA ARG A 11 6.22 13.32 -21.92
C ARG A 11 4.97 14.14 -22.18
N ASP A 12 5.09 15.29 -22.84
CA ASP A 12 3.98 16.23 -23.06
C ASP A 12 2.93 15.64 -24.01
N GLN A 13 3.38 14.96 -25.09
CA GLN A 13 2.49 14.22 -25.98
C GLN A 13 1.73 13.12 -25.25
N ALA A 14 2.41 12.33 -24.42
CA ALA A 14 1.77 11.28 -23.63
C ALA A 14 0.77 11.87 -22.62
N GLN A 15 1.12 12.96 -21.94
CA GLN A 15 0.21 13.61 -21.00
C GLN A 15 -1.04 14.17 -21.71
N GLY A 16 -0.87 14.81 -22.86
CA GLY A 16 -1.98 15.30 -23.67
C GLY A 16 -2.90 14.17 -24.13
N LEU A 17 -2.34 13.04 -24.58
CA LEU A 17 -3.12 11.87 -24.97
C LEU A 17 -3.88 11.26 -23.79
N MET A 18 -3.22 11.09 -22.64
CA MET A 18 -3.85 10.48 -21.45
C MET A 18 -4.93 11.37 -20.82
N GLY A 19 -4.88 12.68 -21.05
CA GLY A 19 -5.88 13.63 -20.56
C GLY A 19 -6.92 14.07 -21.60
N HIS A 20 -6.91 13.48 -22.79
CA HIS A 20 -7.74 13.95 -23.92
C HIS A 20 -9.25 13.87 -23.67
N ASP A 21 -9.70 13.00 -22.77
CA ASP A 21 -11.09 12.75 -22.39
C ASP A 21 -11.50 13.45 -21.08
N GLY A 22 -10.66 14.36 -20.58
CA GLY A 22 -10.86 15.07 -19.32
C GLY A 22 -10.41 14.28 -18.07
N GLN A 23 -9.87 13.07 -18.22
CA GLN A 23 -9.26 12.34 -17.11
C GLN A 23 -7.96 13.04 -16.67
N ALA A 24 -7.80 13.25 -15.37
CA ALA A 24 -6.58 13.87 -14.84
C ALA A 24 -5.35 12.97 -15.07
N ALA A 25 -4.39 13.45 -15.87
CA ALA A 25 -3.09 12.82 -16.08
C ALA A 25 -1.98 13.59 -15.34
N ILE A 26 -1.34 12.92 -14.38
CA ILE A 26 -0.29 13.51 -13.54
C ILE A 26 1.07 12.96 -13.96
N VAL A 27 2.02 13.87 -14.22
CA VAL A 27 3.43 13.50 -14.43
C VAL A 27 4.11 13.36 -13.08
N ILE A 28 4.82 12.25 -12.91
CA ILE A 28 5.66 11.97 -11.74
C ILE A 28 7.07 11.59 -12.19
N ASN A 29 8.05 11.88 -11.36
CA ASN A 29 9.41 11.37 -11.57
C ASN A 29 9.46 9.86 -11.35
N ASP A 30 10.39 9.21 -12.04
CA ASP A 30 10.68 7.80 -11.85
C ASP A 30 11.10 7.54 -10.40
N SER A 31 10.37 6.63 -9.77
CA SER A 31 10.61 6.22 -8.40
C SER A 31 9.99 4.83 -8.16
N PRO A 32 10.69 3.94 -7.45
CA PRO A 32 10.13 2.66 -7.01
C PRO A 32 8.79 2.88 -6.29
N GLY A 33 7.74 2.20 -6.74
CA GLY A 33 6.42 2.30 -6.12
C GLY A 33 5.66 3.61 -6.39
N PHE A 34 6.11 4.48 -7.29
CA PHE A 34 5.40 5.71 -7.67
C PHE A 34 4.86 6.49 -6.44
N VAL A 35 3.74 7.20 -6.59
CA VAL A 35 3.08 7.91 -5.48
C VAL A 35 2.04 7.02 -4.81
N ALA A 36 0.99 6.61 -5.54
CA ALA A 36 -0.19 5.96 -4.97
C ALA A 36 0.11 4.57 -4.37
N GLN A 37 0.75 3.68 -5.13
CA GLN A 37 1.01 2.31 -4.67
C GLN A 37 1.98 2.28 -3.48
N ARG A 38 2.99 3.17 -3.44
CA ARG A 38 3.88 3.36 -2.28
C ARG A 38 3.10 3.83 -1.06
N ALA A 39 2.29 4.87 -1.21
CA ALA A 39 1.53 5.45 -0.10
C ALA A 39 0.54 4.44 0.50
N VAL A 40 -0.24 3.76 -0.34
CA VAL A 40 -1.22 2.78 0.15
C VAL A 40 -0.55 1.54 0.74
N ALA A 41 0.54 1.03 0.15
CA ALA A 41 1.25 -0.10 0.71
C ALA A 41 1.86 0.21 2.08
N ALA A 42 2.40 1.42 2.27
CA ALA A 42 2.89 1.88 3.57
C ALA A 42 1.74 2.01 4.59
N LEU A 43 0.60 2.58 4.20
CA LEU A 43 -0.60 2.68 5.04
C LEU A 43 -1.08 1.30 5.51
N VAL A 44 -1.20 0.34 4.59
CA VAL A 44 -1.60 -1.04 4.91
C VAL A 44 -0.61 -1.65 5.90
N ASN A 45 0.70 -1.44 5.69
CA ASN A 45 1.74 -1.98 6.56
C ASN A 45 1.68 -1.38 7.97
N VAL A 46 1.32 -0.11 8.11
CA VAL A 46 1.07 0.52 9.42
C VAL A 46 -0.09 -0.17 10.12
N GLY A 47 -1.24 -0.37 9.44
CA GLY A 47 -2.38 -1.10 10.01
C GLY A 47 -2.01 -2.52 10.45
N CYS A 48 -1.26 -3.24 9.61
CA CYS A 48 -0.77 -4.58 9.94
C CYS A 48 0.20 -4.59 11.14
N ASN A 49 1.03 -3.55 11.33
CA ASN A 49 1.89 -3.43 12.50
C ASN A 49 1.11 -3.15 13.79
N ILE A 50 0.02 -2.37 13.72
CA ILE A 50 -0.87 -2.13 14.87
C ILE A 50 -1.53 -3.47 15.28
N ALA A 51 -2.04 -4.23 14.29
CA ALA A 51 -2.60 -5.55 14.53
C ALA A 51 -1.57 -6.53 15.09
N GLN A 52 -0.34 -6.55 14.56
CA GLN A 52 0.77 -7.39 15.03
C GLN A 52 1.11 -7.16 16.51
N ARG A 53 0.96 -5.92 16.99
CA ARG A 53 1.23 -5.53 18.37
C ARG A 53 0.02 -5.71 19.29
N ALA A 54 -1.09 -6.25 18.77
CA ALA A 54 -2.35 -6.41 19.49
C ALA A 54 -2.89 -5.11 20.12
N ILE A 55 -2.57 -3.95 19.53
CA ILE A 55 -3.07 -2.64 19.99
C ILE A 55 -4.57 -2.49 19.67
N GLY A 56 -5.03 -3.11 18.58
CA GLY A 56 -6.43 -3.18 18.20
C GLY A 56 -6.68 -4.38 17.29
N VAL A 57 -7.90 -4.88 17.27
CA VAL A 57 -8.31 -5.90 16.30
C VAL A 57 -8.50 -5.26 14.92
N PRO A 58 -8.36 -6.01 13.81
CA PRO A 58 -8.43 -5.46 12.46
C PRO A 58 -9.63 -4.54 12.20
N ALA A 59 -10.82 -4.95 12.65
CA ALA A 59 -12.05 -4.18 12.48
C ALA A 59 -12.00 -2.81 13.18
N ASP A 60 -11.44 -2.74 14.39
CA ASP A 60 -11.33 -1.49 15.16
C ASP A 60 -10.25 -0.56 14.59
N ILE A 61 -9.15 -1.13 14.07
CA ILE A 61 -8.11 -0.36 13.35
C ILE A 61 -8.73 0.33 12.13
N ASP A 62 -9.50 -0.42 11.33
CA ASP A 62 -10.16 0.14 10.15
C ASP A 62 -11.22 1.16 10.51
N LYS A 63 -12.02 0.90 11.55
CA LYS A 63 -13.02 1.85 12.07
C LYS A 63 -12.37 3.15 12.55
N GLY A 64 -11.24 3.05 13.27
CA GLY A 64 -10.48 4.20 13.74
C GLY A 64 -9.96 5.06 12.58
N ALA A 65 -9.43 4.44 11.51
CA ALA A 65 -8.98 5.18 10.33
C ALA A 65 -10.14 5.87 9.59
N LYS A 66 -11.30 5.20 9.47
CA LYS A 66 -12.49 5.78 8.82
C LYS A 66 -13.06 6.96 9.60
N LEU A 67 -13.31 6.77 10.89
CA LEU A 67 -13.96 7.79 11.73
C LEU A 67 -13.00 8.92 12.13
N GLY A 68 -11.75 8.58 12.43
CA GLY A 68 -10.75 9.53 12.91
C GLY A 68 -10.03 10.30 11.80
N LEU A 69 -9.80 9.68 10.64
CA LEU A 69 -9.03 10.29 9.53
C LEU A 69 -9.88 10.56 8.28
N GLY A 70 -11.15 10.16 8.28
CA GLY A 70 -12.05 10.37 7.14
C GLY A 70 -11.72 9.49 5.92
N TYR A 71 -10.97 8.41 6.09
CA TYR A 71 -10.64 7.52 4.97
C TYR A 71 -11.87 6.71 4.50
N PRO A 72 -12.03 6.48 3.18
CA PRO A 72 -13.15 5.69 2.67
C PRO A 72 -13.04 4.22 3.09
N PHE A 73 -11.83 3.70 3.18
CA PHE A 73 -11.51 2.35 3.65
C PHE A 73 -10.38 2.41 4.67
N GLY A 74 -10.42 1.51 5.64
CA GLY A 74 -9.36 1.40 6.62
C GLY A 74 -8.08 0.79 6.03
N PRO A 75 -6.93 0.89 6.71
CA PRO A 75 -5.65 0.38 6.20
C PRO A 75 -5.67 -1.13 5.93
N ILE A 76 -6.35 -1.93 6.73
CA ILE A 76 -6.40 -3.38 6.54
C ILE A 76 -7.37 -3.72 5.42
N GLU A 77 -8.54 -3.08 5.39
CA GLU A 77 -9.49 -3.18 4.30
C GLU A 77 -8.88 -2.81 2.93
N TRP A 78 -8.10 -1.73 2.86
CA TRP A 78 -7.35 -1.39 1.64
C TRP A 78 -6.45 -2.52 1.17
N GLY A 79 -5.76 -3.18 2.12
CA GLY A 79 -4.85 -4.27 1.81
C GLY A 79 -5.58 -5.51 1.27
N ASP A 80 -6.74 -5.83 1.83
CA ASP A 80 -7.60 -6.93 1.35
C ASP A 80 -8.19 -6.63 -0.03
N ARG A 81 -8.63 -5.38 -0.28
CA ARG A 81 -9.15 -4.94 -1.60
C ARG A 81 -8.08 -4.94 -2.69
N ILE A 82 -6.88 -4.47 -2.39
CA ILE A 82 -5.76 -4.42 -3.36
C ILE A 82 -5.18 -5.81 -3.62
N GLY A 83 -5.25 -6.68 -2.61
CA GLY A 83 -4.65 -7.99 -2.58
C GLY A 83 -3.40 -8.01 -1.69
N PRO A 84 -3.39 -8.79 -0.59
CA PRO A 84 -2.28 -8.82 0.37
C PRO A 84 -0.93 -9.19 -0.29
N LYS A 85 -0.95 -10.11 -1.26
CA LYS A 85 0.22 -10.51 -2.06
C LYS A 85 0.84 -9.34 -2.82
N ARG A 86 -0.01 -8.48 -3.40
CA ARG A 86 0.44 -7.29 -4.16
C ARG A 86 1.03 -6.25 -3.22
N VAL A 87 0.42 -6.02 -2.07
CA VAL A 87 0.97 -5.12 -1.04
C VAL A 87 2.33 -5.61 -0.56
N LEU A 88 2.46 -6.90 -0.24
CA LEU A 88 3.74 -7.49 0.18
C LEU A 88 4.80 -7.29 -0.91
N PHE A 89 4.47 -7.59 -2.17
CA PHE A 89 5.40 -7.40 -3.29
C PHE A 89 5.88 -5.95 -3.40
N ILE A 90 4.98 -4.96 -3.32
CA ILE A 90 5.36 -3.54 -3.38
C ILE A 90 6.34 -3.18 -2.26
N LEU A 91 6.04 -3.59 -1.01
CA LEU A 91 6.90 -3.30 0.14
C LEU A 91 8.25 -3.98 0.05
N GLU A 92 8.30 -5.23 -0.43
CA GLU A 92 9.55 -5.95 -0.63
C GLU A 92 10.43 -5.27 -1.69
N ARG A 93 9.86 -4.81 -2.80
CA ARG A 93 10.61 -4.06 -3.82
C ARG A 93 11.08 -2.70 -3.32
N LEU A 94 10.25 -2.00 -2.55
CA LEU A 94 10.65 -0.74 -1.91
C LEU A 94 11.78 -0.97 -0.90
N PHE A 95 11.68 -2.00 -0.07
CA PHE A 95 12.70 -2.33 0.93
C PHE A 95 14.00 -2.81 0.30
N GLU A 96 13.93 -3.61 -0.77
CA GLU A 96 15.09 -4.07 -1.53
C GLU A 96 15.87 -2.89 -2.14
N PHE A 97 15.14 -1.93 -2.73
CA PHE A 97 15.74 -0.77 -3.39
C PHE A 97 16.33 0.22 -2.37
N TYR A 98 15.54 0.64 -1.37
CA TYR A 98 15.95 1.71 -0.45
C TYR A 98 16.69 1.22 0.78
N ARG A 99 16.55 -0.05 1.16
CA ARG A 99 17.00 -0.63 2.44
C ARG A 99 16.50 0.12 3.67
N ASP A 100 15.45 0.92 3.50
CA ASP A 100 14.87 1.74 4.55
C ASP A 100 13.88 0.91 5.39
N PRO A 101 14.08 0.78 6.72
CA PRO A 101 13.19 0.04 7.60
C PRO A 101 11.70 0.45 7.53
N ARG A 102 11.39 1.68 7.10
CA ARG A 102 10.00 2.14 6.90
C ARG A 102 9.23 1.29 5.88
N TYR A 103 9.92 0.67 4.93
CA TYR A 103 9.32 -0.21 3.93
C TYR A 103 9.37 -1.70 4.30
N LYS A 104 9.97 -2.06 5.45
CA LYS A 104 10.05 -3.46 5.88
C LYS A 104 8.63 -4.03 6.06
N PRO A 105 8.25 -5.08 5.30
CA PRO A 105 6.92 -5.66 5.45
C PRO A 105 6.74 -6.27 6.84
N SER A 106 5.60 -6.00 7.46
CA SER A 106 5.27 -6.49 8.81
C SER A 106 5.14 -8.02 8.84
N PRO A 107 5.45 -8.68 9.98
CA PRO A 107 5.24 -10.11 10.14
C PRO A 107 3.77 -10.52 9.95
N TRP A 108 2.82 -9.68 10.36
CA TRP A 108 1.38 -9.90 10.15
C TRP A 108 1.07 -10.06 8.66
N LEU A 109 1.43 -9.06 7.84
CA LEU A 109 1.24 -9.09 6.40
C LEU A 109 1.87 -10.35 5.77
N LYS A 110 3.14 -10.64 6.09
CA LYS A 110 3.85 -11.80 5.56
C LYS A 110 3.14 -13.11 5.90
N ARG A 111 2.75 -13.31 7.17
CA ARG A 111 2.09 -14.53 7.64
C ARG A 111 0.77 -14.77 6.94
N ARG A 112 -0.07 -13.74 6.78
CA ARG A 112 -1.36 -13.87 6.08
C ARG A 112 -1.18 -14.22 4.61
N VAL A 113 -0.22 -13.57 3.95
CA VAL A 113 0.12 -13.90 2.56
C VAL A 113 0.59 -15.36 2.43
N MET A 114 1.47 -15.82 3.32
CA MET A 114 1.97 -17.21 3.33
C MET A 114 0.85 -18.23 3.55
N LEU A 115 -0.12 -17.91 4.41
CA LEU A 115 -1.25 -18.79 4.74
C LEU A 115 -2.44 -18.66 3.78
N GLY A 116 -2.38 -17.73 2.82
CA GLY A 116 -3.52 -17.45 1.93
C GLY A 116 -4.74 -16.84 2.64
N LEU A 117 -4.53 -16.16 3.77
CA LEU A 117 -5.57 -15.53 4.58
C LEU A 117 -5.74 -14.05 4.22
N PRO A 118 -6.95 -13.47 4.42
CA PRO A 118 -7.12 -12.02 4.41
C PRO A 118 -6.38 -11.38 5.58
N LEU A 119 -5.96 -10.13 5.44
CA LEU A 119 -5.30 -9.34 6.49
C LEU A 119 -6.22 -9.06 7.68
N SER A 120 -7.53 -9.04 7.42
CA SER A 120 -8.58 -8.96 8.43
C SER A 120 -8.75 -10.24 9.26
N ALA A 121 -8.12 -11.36 8.88
CA ALA A 121 -8.18 -12.58 9.66
C ALA A 121 -7.61 -12.34 11.07
N PRO A 122 -8.41 -12.58 12.14
CA PRO A 122 -7.95 -12.40 13.51
C PRO A 122 -6.86 -13.41 13.83
N GLU A 123 -6.07 -13.12 14.86
CA GLU A 123 -5.13 -14.11 15.35
C GLU A 123 -5.91 -15.24 16.03
N GLY A 124 -5.69 -16.47 15.55
CA GLY A 124 -6.30 -17.65 16.15
C GLY A 124 -5.85 -17.71 17.61
N LEU A 125 -6.81 -17.58 18.54
CA LEU A 125 -6.54 -17.79 19.95
C LEU A 125 -5.84 -19.15 20.09
N VAL A 126 -4.61 -19.14 20.64
CA VAL A 126 -4.17 -20.29 21.43
C VAL A 126 -5.20 -20.35 22.54
N ARG A 127 -6.22 -21.19 22.37
CA ARG A 127 -7.12 -21.57 23.45
C ARG A 127 -6.24 -22.28 24.47
N GLY A 128 -5.82 -21.54 25.50
CA GLY A 128 -5.40 -22.16 26.75
C GLY A 128 -6.57 -22.88 27.40
#